data_AF-A0A7K3M8Y4-F1
#
_entry.id   AF-A0A7K3M8Y4-F1
#
_cell.length_a   1.000
_cell.length_b   1.000
_cell.length_c   1.000
_cell.angle_alpha   90.00
_cell.angle_beta   90.00
_cell.angle_gamma   90.00
#
_symmetry.space_group_name_H-M   'P 1'
#
loop_
_entity.id
_entity.type
_entity.pdbx_description
1 polymer ?
#
loop_
_entity_poly.entity_id
_entity_poly.type
_entity_poly.pdbx_seq_one_letter_code
_entity_poly.pdbx_strand_id
1 'polypeptide(L)'
;MTTPTLDDDTIRGLAVAEKVCVRPILSKLTDTETGDTRTVLIPCGATREQVCPSCADRARRLRMQQCREGWHLSEEPTTDNDESQDDDDTDEDQGEGDGDGAGEGGVRRVRSTRRRDDADDLPRPPKQHTTLGRSFDTPDGKTYRPSMFLTLTMPSYGRVTREGVPVDPGSYDYRQAALDALHFPKLIDRFWQNLRRATGVPVQYFATVEPQRRLAPHLHAAVRGTFPRALIRQVVTATYHQLWWPSFDEPAYVDRLPVWDEHACGYVDPDTGASLPTWDEALDQLDAHPDAEPAHVVRFGTQIDMQGILAGTPAADRRVGYLTKYLTKNIADDLNDDGEVSAARQAHIDRIADEVRWLPCAPTCAHWLRFGVQPKNTRPGQVPGLCRSKAHDRDHLGLGGRRVLVSRKWTGKTLTEHKADRAAIVRTVLEDAGIDMDDHGEFSATATRADGLPRYVWSPVRPGEADAPSYLRLIAHAINRRQAWREQYEQAKQRAGPPDPNLSATIPGAATAA
;
A
#
# COMPACT_ATOMS: atom_id res chain seq x y z
N MET A 1 6.34 48.80 17.85
CA MET A 1 5.58 47.59 17.46
C MET A 1 6.43 46.84 16.45
N THR A 2 7.02 45.72 16.85
CA THR A 2 7.87 44.89 15.99
C THR A 2 6.98 44.20 14.97
N THR A 3 7.23 44.40 13.68
CA THR A 3 6.53 43.70 12.60
C THR A 3 6.72 42.19 12.82
N PRO A 4 5.66 41.37 12.85
CA PRO A 4 5.81 39.93 13.04
C PRO A 4 6.70 39.37 11.92
N THR A 5 7.79 38.73 12.30
CA THR A 5 8.68 38.04 11.37
C THR A 5 8.07 36.67 11.10
N LEU A 6 7.86 36.35 9.82
CA LEU A 6 7.48 35.00 9.41
C LEU A 6 8.70 34.10 9.64
N ASP A 7 8.57 33.15 10.56
CA ASP A 7 9.54 32.07 10.74
C ASP A 7 9.11 30.81 9.96
N ASP A 8 10.00 29.82 9.92
CA ASP A 8 9.79 28.59 9.15
C ASP A 8 8.60 27.74 9.68
N ASP A 9 8.31 27.82 10.98
CA ASP A 9 7.18 27.11 11.60
C ASP A 9 5.85 27.76 11.25
N THR A 10 5.79 29.10 11.27
CA THR A 10 4.60 29.86 10.88
C THR A 10 4.26 29.65 9.41
N ILE A 11 5.25 29.75 8.50
CA ILE A 11 5.01 29.53 7.07
C ILE A 11 4.64 28.06 6.78
N ARG A 12 5.23 27.10 7.52
CA ARG A 12 4.85 25.69 7.44
C ARG A 12 3.40 25.47 7.90
N GLY A 13 2.99 26.09 9.00
CA GLY A 13 1.61 26.05 9.48
C GLY A 13 0.62 26.59 8.45
N LEU A 14 0.93 27.75 7.86
CA LEU A 14 0.13 28.34 6.78
C LEU A 14 0.08 27.45 5.53
N ALA A 15 1.21 26.85 5.14
CA ALA A 15 1.24 25.91 4.02
C ALA A 15 0.34 24.69 4.26
N VAL A 16 0.28 24.15 5.48
CA VAL A 16 -0.65 23.07 5.84
C VAL A 16 -2.10 23.54 5.74
N ALA A 17 -2.42 24.73 6.28
CA ALA A 17 -3.77 25.31 6.21
C ALA A 17 -4.23 25.48 4.75
N GLU A 18 -3.33 25.95 3.89
CA GLU A 18 -3.59 26.19 2.46
C GLU A 18 -3.41 24.96 1.56
N LYS A 19 -3.12 23.78 2.15
CA LYS A 19 -2.90 22.51 1.44
C LYS A 19 -1.75 22.56 0.42
N VAL A 20 -0.71 23.32 0.75
CA VAL A 20 0.57 23.43 0.02
C VAL A 20 1.58 22.42 0.60
N CYS A 21 2.43 21.86 -0.25
CA CYS A 21 3.47 20.93 0.19
C CYS A 21 4.49 21.64 1.09
N VAL A 22 4.77 21.08 2.27
CA VAL A 22 5.72 21.65 3.27
C VAL A 22 7.18 21.20 3.05
N ARG A 23 7.45 20.43 2.01
CA ARG A 23 8.79 19.91 1.69
C ARG A 23 8.96 19.67 0.19
N PRO A 24 8.65 20.67 -0.66
CA PRO A 24 8.72 20.50 -2.10
C PRO A 24 10.14 20.15 -2.54
N ILE A 25 10.23 19.36 -3.60
CA ILE A 25 11.48 19.09 -4.29
C ILE A 25 11.73 20.28 -5.22
N LEU A 26 12.94 20.84 -5.13
CA LEU A 26 13.37 21.95 -5.96
C LEU A 26 13.98 21.40 -7.24
N SER A 27 13.40 21.76 -8.39
CA SER A 27 13.95 21.40 -9.69
C SER A 27 14.21 22.67 -10.49
N LYS A 28 15.42 22.77 -11.05
CA LYS A 28 15.78 23.81 -12.00
C LYS A 28 15.34 23.34 -13.38
N LEU A 29 14.47 24.13 -13.99
CA LEU A 29 14.03 23.98 -15.37
C LEU A 29 14.87 24.91 -16.24
N THR A 30 15.46 24.38 -17.31
CA THR A 30 16.17 25.15 -18.33
C THR A 30 15.44 24.97 -19.66
N ASP A 31 14.98 26.07 -20.25
CA ASP A 31 14.55 26.10 -21.65
C ASP A 31 15.81 26.15 -22.53
N THR A 32 16.05 25.09 -23.29
CA THR A 32 17.24 24.96 -24.14
C THR A 32 17.12 25.73 -25.45
N GLU A 33 15.94 26.28 -25.76
CA GLU A 33 15.71 27.15 -26.91
C GLU A 33 16.05 28.61 -26.57
N THR A 34 15.59 29.11 -25.43
CA THR A 34 15.84 30.50 -25.00
C THR A 34 17.06 30.65 -24.09
N GLY A 35 17.50 29.57 -23.43
CA GLY A 35 18.51 29.60 -22.37
C GLY A 35 17.96 29.99 -21.00
N ASP A 36 16.65 30.28 -20.89
CA ASP A 36 16.04 30.73 -19.64
C ASP A 36 16.04 29.62 -18.60
N THR A 37 16.35 29.99 -17.36
CA THR A 37 16.28 29.07 -16.23
C THR A 37 15.31 29.56 -15.18
N ARG A 38 14.54 28.63 -14.60
CA ARG A 38 13.63 28.92 -13.48
C ARG A 38 13.61 27.77 -12.49
N THR A 39 13.35 28.09 -11.22
CA THR A 39 13.17 27.08 -10.18
C THR A 39 11.69 26.73 -10.06
N VAL A 40 11.36 25.45 -10.16
CA VAL A 40 10.01 24.91 -10.06
C VAL A 40 9.89 24.06 -8.79
N LEU A 41 8.78 24.24 -8.08
CA LEU A 41 8.46 23.49 -6.88
C LEU A 41 7.60 22.27 -7.22
N ILE A 42 8.17 21.08 -7.01
CA ILE A 42 7.46 19.82 -7.21
C ILE A 42 6.97 19.31 -5.85
N PRO A 43 5.66 19.03 -5.67
CA PRO A 43 5.17 18.43 -4.43
C PRO A 43 5.88 17.11 -4.12
N CYS A 44 6.23 16.88 -2.85
CA CYS A 44 7.03 15.70 -2.44
C CYS A 44 6.36 14.34 -2.64
N GLY A 45 5.03 14.30 -2.84
CA GLY A 45 4.28 13.06 -3.02
C GLY A 45 4.16 12.17 -1.78
N ALA A 46 4.65 12.61 -0.60
CA ALA A 46 4.58 11.81 0.62
C ALA A 46 3.13 11.46 0.97
N THR A 47 2.88 10.17 1.19
CA THR A 47 1.56 9.65 1.58
C THR A 47 1.33 9.69 3.09
N ARG A 48 2.40 9.80 3.89
CA ARG A 48 2.33 9.88 5.36
C ARG A 48 2.07 11.31 5.83
N GLU A 49 1.07 11.48 6.70
CA GLU A 49 0.67 12.78 7.23
C GLU A 49 1.77 13.44 8.07
N GLN A 50 2.48 12.66 8.90
CA GLN A 50 3.63 13.14 9.68
C GLN A 50 4.74 13.75 8.81
N VAL A 51 4.87 13.29 7.56
CA VAL A 51 5.91 13.71 6.63
C VAL A 51 5.48 14.96 5.86
N CYS A 52 4.24 14.98 5.34
CA CYS A 52 3.65 16.13 4.68
C CYS A 52 2.11 16.02 4.67
N PRO A 53 1.39 16.72 5.57
CA PRO A 53 -0.08 16.61 5.66
C PRO A 53 -0.79 16.95 4.35
N SER A 54 -0.34 17.99 3.65
CA SER A 54 -0.95 18.44 2.39
C SER A 54 -0.82 17.43 1.24
N CYS A 55 0.32 16.74 1.11
CA CYS A 55 0.51 15.72 0.09
C CYS A 55 -0.23 14.42 0.45
N ALA A 56 -0.25 14.06 1.73
CA ALA A 56 -1.01 12.94 2.25
C ALA A 56 -2.52 13.11 2.00
N ASP A 57 -3.10 14.28 2.28
CA ASP A 57 -4.50 14.60 1.98
C ASP A 57 -4.79 14.51 0.47
N ARG A 58 -3.88 15.03 -0.37
CA ARG A 58 -4.02 14.93 -1.84
C ARG A 58 -4.02 13.46 -2.32
N ALA A 59 -3.10 12.65 -1.81
CA ALA A 59 -3.04 11.22 -2.13
C ALA A 59 -4.28 10.47 -1.63
N ARG A 60 -4.77 10.81 -0.43
CA ARG A 60 -6.00 10.26 0.14
C ARG A 60 -7.22 10.56 -0.73
N ARG A 61 -7.41 11.81 -1.14
CA ARG A 61 -8.53 12.22 -2.02
C ARG A 61 -8.49 11.50 -3.37
N LEU A 62 -7.31 11.35 -3.96
CA LEU A 62 -7.13 10.60 -5.21
C LEU A 62 -7.55 9.13 -5.03
N ARG A 63 -7.15 8.50 -3.93
CA ARG A 63 -7.57 7.12 -3.62
C ARG A 63 -9.06 7.00 -3.29
N MET A 64 -9.67 8.01 -2.67
CA MET A 64 -11.12 8.04 -2.44
C MET A 64 -11.89 8.05 -3.76
N GLN A 65 -11.43 8.82 -4.74
CA GLN A 65 -12.01 8.82 -6.08
C GLN A 65 -11.86 7.46 -6.75
N GLN A 66 -10.65 6.91 -6.79
CA GLN A 66 -10.41 5.57 -7.35
C GLN A 66 -11.30 4.50 -6.70
N CYS A 67 -11.43 4.53 -5.37
CA CYS A 67 -12.30 3.61 -4.65
C CYS A 67 -13.78 3.77 -5.04
N ARG A 68 -14.28 5.01 -5.18
CA ARG A 68 -15.67 5.29 -5.58
C ARG A 68 -15.96 4.82 -7.01
N GLU A 69 -15.09 5.18 -7.95
CA GLU A 69 -15.29 4.88 -9.36
C GLU A 69 -15.37 3.37 -9.61
N GLY A 70 -14.54 2.57 -8.94
CA GLY A 70 -14.51 1.13 -9.18
C GLY A 70 -15.53 0.28 -8.41
N TRP A 71 -16.10 0.76 -7.30
CA TRP A 71 -16.84 -0.14 -6.38
C TRP A 71 -18.13 -0.68 -6.98
N HIS A 72 -18.94 0.20 -7.57
CA HIS A 72 -20.26 -0.13 -8.07
C HIS A 72 -20.38 0.02 -9.58
N LEU A 73 -19.31 -0.27 -10.33
CA LEU A 73 -19.33 -0.20 -11.80
C LEU A 73 -20.53 -0.95 -12.38
N SER A 74 -21.19 -0.31 -13.35
CA SER A 74 -22.27 -0.88 -14.14
C SER A 74 -21.80 -1.49 -15.45
N GLU A 75 -20.58 -1.16 -15.87
CA GLU A 75 -19.96 -1.54 -17.14
C GLU A 75 -18.55 -2.07 -16.88
N GLU A 76 -18.11 -3.01 -17.71
CA GLU A 76 -16.75 -3.54 -17.60
C GLU A 76 -15.74 -2.42 -17.83
N PRO A 77 -14.70 -2.30 -16.98
CA PRO A 77 -13.66 -1.31 -17.20
C PRO A 77 -12.91 -1.66 -18.49
N THR A 78 -12.76 -0.69 -19.38
CA THR A 78 -11.89 -0.81 -20.54
C THR A 78 -10.45 -0.93 -20.06
N THR A 79 -9.77 -1.99 -20.45
CA THR A 79 -8.34 -2.16 -20.20
C THR A 79 -7.65 -2.30 -21.54
N ASP A 80 -6.69 -1.43 -21.85
CA ASP A 80 -5.91 -1.51 -23.10
C ASP A 80 -5.05 -2.79 -23.20
N ASN A 81 -4.95 -3.56 -22.11
CA ASN A 81 -4.25 -4.84 -22.02
C ASN A 81 -5.23 -6.01 -21.90
N ASP A 82 -5.92 -6.36 -22.99
CA ASP A 82 -6.79 -7.55 -23.03
C ASP A 82 -6.02 -8.87 -23.32
N GLU A 83 -4.69 -8.82 -23.44
CA GLU A 83 -3.84 -9.97 -23.77
C GLU A 83 -2.86 -10.35 -22.64
N SER A 84 -3.39 -10.81 -21.51
CA SER A 84 -2.70 -11.79 -20.63
C SER A 84 -3.67 -12.23 -19.52
N GLN A 85 -4.64 -13.07 -19.88
CA GLN A 85 -5.42 -13.84 -18.92
C GLN A 85 -4.57 -14.99 -18.38
N ASP A 86 -3.57 -14.66 -17.57
CA ASP A 86 -3.09 -15.55 -16.53
C ASP A 86 -3.04 -14.71 -15.25
N ASP A 87 -4.01 -14.98 -14.37
CA ASP A 87 -4.10 -14.43 -13.01
C ASP A 87 -2.95 -14.98 -12.14
N ASP A 88 -1.69 -14.81 -12.55
CA ASP A 88 -0.58 -14.79 -11.61
C ASP A 88 -0.49 -13.34 -11.11
N ASP A 89 -1.24 -13.08 -10.03
CA ASP A 89 -1.09 -11.91 -9.16
C ASP A 89 0.28 -11.97 -8.44
N THR A 90 1.37 -12.28 -9.14
CA THR A 90 2.71 -11.86 -8.73
C THR A 90 2.84 -10.39 -9.10
N ASP A 91 2.38 -9.53 -8.20
CA ASP A 91 2.84 -8.15 -8.18
C ASP A 91 4.38 -8.17 -8.05
N GLU A 92 5.09 -7.86 -9.13
CA GLU A 92 6.56 -7.74 -9.19
C GLU A 92 7.13 -6.59 -8.32
N ASP A 93 6.39 -6.08 -7.34
CA ASP A 93 6.87 -5.07 -6.41
C ASP A 93 6.34 -5.30 -4.98
N GLN A 94 6.27 -6.56 -4.56
CA GLN A 94 6.33 -6.98 -3.16
C GLN A 94 7.31 -8.15 -3.08
N GLY A 95 8.44 -7.92 -2.38
CA GLY A 95 9.56 -8.85 -2.30
C GLY A 95 9.14 -10.28 -2.02
N GLU A 96 9.53 -11.15 -2.95
CA GLU A 96 9.70 -12.59 -2.79
C GLU A 96 8.42 -13.35 -2.43
N GLY A 97 7.65 -13.64 -3.48
CA GLY A 97 7.04 -14.95 -3.57
C GLY A 97 8.11 -16.02 -3.38
N ASP A 98 7.76 -17.10 -2.69
CA ASP A 98 8.49 -18.36 -2.61
C ASP A 98 8.62 -18.99 -4.02
N GLY A 99 9.31 -18.29 -4.91
CA GLY A 99 9.63 -18.64 -6.27
C GLY A 99 11.14 -18.63 -6.40
N ASP A 100 11.69 -19.78 -6.75
CA ASP A 100 13.09 -19.97 -7.06
C ASP A 100 13.48 -19.08 -8.23
N GLY A 101 14.13 -17.95 -7.94
CA GLY A 101 14.89 -17.21 -8.93
C GLY A 101 16.07 -18.08 -9.33
N ALA A 102 15.93 -18.79 -10.44
CA ALA A 102 17.00 -19.53 -11.06
C ALA A 102 18.13 -18.55 -11.42
N GLY A 103 19.32 -18.75 -10.83
CA GLY A 103 20.54 -18.46 -11.56
C GLY A 103 20.56 -19.31 -12.84
N GLU A 104 21.18 -18.80 -13.91
CA GLU A 104 21.25 -19.47 -15.21
C GLU A 104 21.58 -20.97 -15.06
N GLY A 105 20.56 -21.82 -15.22
CA GLY A 105 20.67 -23.29 -15.16
C GLY A 105 19.94 -24.02 -14.01
N GLY A 106 19.34 -23.33 -13.03
CA GLY A 106 18.67 -23.99 -11.89
C GLY A 106 17.27 -24.53 -12.19
N VAL A 107 17.02 -25.82 -11.92
CA VAL A 107 15.67 -26.42 -11.92
C VAL A 107 14.83 -25.80 -10.79
N ARG A 108 13.63 -25.30 -11.11
CA ARG A 108 12.68 -24.75 -10.12
C ARG A 108 12.38 -25.79 -9.02
N ARG A 109 12.61 -25.45 -7.75
CA ARG A 109 12.37 -26.30 -6.59
C ARG A 109 10.85 -26.36 -6.32
N VAL A 110 10.19 -27.36 -6.89
CA VAL A 110 8.77 -27.61 -6.64
C VAL A 110 8.62 -28.47 -5.39
N ARG A 111 8.55 -27.84 -4.22
CA ARG A 111 8.14 -28.54 -2.99
C ARG A 111 6.64 -28.79 -3.04
N SER A 112 6.23 -30.05 -3.01
CA SER A 112 4.83 -30.42 -2.80
C SER A 112 4.43 -30.07 -1.38
N THR A 113 4.01 -28.82 -1.15
CA THR A 113 3.42 -28.43 0.14
C THR A 113 2.13 -29.23 0.31
N ARG A 114 2.17 -30.30 1.09
CA ARG A 114 1.02 -31.17 1.31
C ARG A 114 -0.16 -30.31 1.75
N ARG A 115 -1.25 -30.38 1.00
CA ARG A 115 -2.50 -29.72 1.40
C ARG A 115 -2.87 -30.31 2.75
N ARG A 116 -3.15 -29.45 3.72
CA ARG A 116 -3.60 -29.90 5.04
C ARG A 116 -4.95 -30.58 4.91
N ASP A 117 -5.08 -31.76 5.52
CA ASP A 117 -6.28 -32.61 5.42
C ASP A 117 -7.50 -32.02 6.16
N ASP A 118 -7.27 -31.09 7.10
CA ASP A 118 -8.30 -30.40 7.88
C ASP A 118 -8.87 -29.14 7.21
N ALA A 119 -8.38 -28.77 6.02
CA ALA A 119 -8.82 -27.56 5.34
C ALA A 119 -10.05 -27.81 4.46
N ASP A 120 -11.13 -27.06 4.70
CA ASP A 120 -12.40 -27.17 3.98
C ASP A 120 -12.23 -27.23 2.44
N ASP A 121 -12.99 -28.11 1.80
CA ASP A 121 -13.07 -28.16 0.34
C ASP A 121 -13.87 -26.98 -0.20
N LEU A 122 -13.22 -26.17 -1.03
CA LEU A 122 -13.86 -25.03 -1.70
C LEU A 122 -14.51 -25.48 -3.01
N PRO A 123 -15.70 -24.93 -3.35
CA PRO A 123 -16.33 -25.16 -4.64
C PRO A 123 -15.44 -24.66 -5.78
N ARG A 124 -15.66 -25.19 -6.99
CA ARG A 124 -14.91 -24.80 -8.20
C ARG A 124 -15.87 -24.64 -9.38
N PRO A 125 -16.74 -23.61 -9.37
CA PRO A 125 -17.61 -23.33 -10.50
C PRO A 125 -16.78 -22.92 -11.74
N PRO A 126 -17.38 -22.98 -12.95
CA PRO A 126 -16.74 -22.47 -14.17
C PRO A 126 -16.31 -21.01 -14.04
N LYS A 127 -15.20 -20.66 -14.69
CA LYS A 127 -14.70 -19.28 -14.73
C LYS A 127 -15.67 -18.39 -15.52
N GLN A 128 -15.87 -17.17 -15.02
CA GLN A 128 -16.64 -16.10 -15.66
C GLN A 128 -15.67 -15.04 -16.19
N HIS A 129 -16.04 -14.38 -17.28
CA HIS A 129 -15.23 -13.31 -17.88
C HIS A 129 -15.68 -11.90 -17.47
N THR A 130 -16.65 -11.81 -16.56
CA THR A 130 -17.17 -10.53 -16.05
C THR A 130 -16.61 -10.22 -14.67
N THR A 131 -16.21 -8.98 -14.45
CA THR A 131 -15.84 -8.48 -13.13
C THR A 131 -17.04 -7.89 -12.37
N LEU A 132 -18.18 -7.70 -13.03
CA LEU A 132 -19.34 -6.99 -12.49
C LEU A 132 -20.10 -7.80 -11.45
N GLY A 133 -20.65 -7.09 -10.47
CA GLY A 133 -21.57 -7.68 -9.50
C GLY A 133 -22.92 -8.03 -10.14
N ARG A 134 -23.65 -8.99 -9.57
CA ARG A 134 -25.02 -9.32 -9.97
C ARG A 134 -25.96 -8.11 -9.84
N SER A 135 -26.81 -7.88 -10.83
CA SER A 135 -27.90 -6.91 -10.78
C SER A 135 -29.20 -7.54 -10.25
N PHE A 136 -30.02 -6.72 -9.62
CA PHE A 136 -31.33 -7.09 -9.10
C PHE A 136 -32.34 -6.03 -9.51
N ASP A 137 -33.38 -6.44 -10.22
CA ASP A 137 -34.47 -5.56 -10.64
C ASP A 137 -35.60 -5.63 -9.61
N THR A 138 -36.11 -4.48 -9.20
CA THR A 138 -37.30 -4.39 -8.36
C THR A 138 -38.56 -4.26 -9.22
N PRO A 139 -39.74 -4.67 -8.71
CA PRO A 139 -41.01 -4.48 -9.41
C PRO A 139 -41.27 -3.04 -9.87
N ASP A 140 -40.74 -2.05 -9.13
CA ASP A 140 -40.84 -0.62 -9.45
C ASP A 140 -39.90 -0.17 -10.61
N GLY A 141 -39.26 -1.10 -11.32
CA GLY A 141 -38.39 -0.83 -12.47
C GLY A 141 -36.99 -0.31 -12.13
N LYS A 142 -36.55 -0.40 -10.87
CA LYS A 142 -35.20 0.02 -10.45
C LYS A 142 -34.24 -1.17 -10.46
N THR A 143 -33.10 -1.00 -11.11
CA THR A 143 -32.00 -1.98 -11.10
C THR A 143 -30.96 -1.58 -10.06
N TYR A 144 -30.65 -2.48 -9.14
CA TYR A 144 -29.58 -2.30 -8.14
C TYR A 144 -28.45 -3.29 -8.39
N ARG A 145 -27.20 -2.80 -8.24
CA ARG A 145 -26.00 -3.64 -8.29
C ARG A 145 -25.27 -3.57 -6.94
N PRO A 146 -25.75 -4.31 -5.92
CA PRO A 146 -25.15 -4.26 -4.61
C PRO A 146 -23.70 -4.74 -4.67
N SER A 147 -22.88 -4.18 -3.81
CA SER A 147 -21.52 -4.65 -3.56
C SER A 147 -21.35 -4.90 -2.07
N MET A 148 -20.18 -5.36 -1.65
CA MET A 148 -19.98 -5.66 -0.23
C MET A 148 -18.78 -4.95 0.36
N PHE A 149 -18.89 -4.71 1.67
CA PHE A 149 -17.78 -4.34 2.52
C PHE A 149 -17.44 -5.53 3.40
N LEU A 150 -16.20 -5.99 3.33
CA LEU A 150 -15.69 -7.17 4.03
C LEU A 150 -14.61 -6.75 5.02
N THR A 151 -14.68 -7.26 6.24
CA THR A 151 -13.60 -7.16 7.23
C THR A 151 -13.15 -8.56 7.63
N LEU A 152 -11.85 -8.84 7.44
CA LEU A 152 -11.20 -10.06 7.90
C LEU A 152 -10.21 -9.72 9.01
N THR A 153 -10.19 -10.56 10.05
CA THR A 153 -9.44 -10.28 11.26
C THR A 153 -8.46 -11.42 11.54
N MET A 154 -7.33 -11.10 12.16
CA MET A 154 -6.42 -12.12 12.70
C MET A 154 -7.01 -12.81 13.95
N PRO A 155 -6.48 -13.97 14.38
CA PRO A 155 -6.87 -14.61 15.63
C PRO A 155 -6.51 -13.76 16.85
N SER A 156 -6.98 -14.21 18.01
CA SER A 156 -6.62 -13.62 19.30
C SER A 156 -5.34 -14.26 19.83
N TYR A 157 -4.43 -13.45 20.36
CA TYR A 157 -3.15 -13.88 20.97
C TYR A 157 -3.17 -13.84 22.50
N GLY A 158 -4.28 -13.39 23.08
CA GLY A 158 -4.46 -13.22 24.51
C GLY A 158 -5.59 -12.24 24.78
N ARG A 159 -6.10 -12.22 26.01
CA ARG A 159 -7.15 -11.29 26.41
C ARG A 159 -6.59 -9.87 26.46
N VAL A 160 -7.32 -8.91 25.87
CA VAL A 160 -6.96 -7.49 25.90
C VAL A 160 -8.00 -6.64 26.65
N THR A 161 -7.57 -5.50 27.18
CA THR A 161 -8.41 -4.47 27.77
C THR A 161 -9.19 -3.72 26.68
N ARG A 162 -10.07 -2.79 27.08
CA ARG A 162 -10.79 -1.92 26.14
C ARG A 162 -9.85 -1.04 25.30
N GLU A 163 -8.69 -0.70 25.83
CA GLU A 163 -7.63 0.05 25.14
C GLU A 163 -6.87 -0.80 24.12
N GLY A 164 -7.04 -2.13 24.17
CA GLY A 164 -6.31 -3.07 23.30
C GLY A 164 -4.97 -3.54 23.84
N VAL A 165 -4.64 -3.20 25.09
CA VAL A 165 -3.45 -3.69 25.79
C VAL A 165 -3.73 -5.08 26.37
N PRO A 166 -2.79 -6.04 26.36
CA PRO A 166 -2.96 -7.32 27.02
C PRO A 166 -3.33 -7.17 28.50
N VAL A 167 -4.33 -7.92 28.96
CA VAL A 167 -4.71 -7.97 30.38
C VAL A 167 -3.58 -8.56 31.20
N ASP A 168 -2.91 -9.57 30.65
CA ASP A 168 -1.68 -10.15 31.18
C ASP A 168 -0.64 -10.20 30.05
N PRO A 169 0.35 -9.29 30.04
CA PRO A 169 1.43 -9.31 29.06
C PRO A 169 2.31 -10.57 29.13
N GLY A 170 2.38 -11.27 30.26
CA GLY A 170 3.23 -12.46 30.40
C GLY A 170 2.69 -13.68 29.65
N SER A 171 1.37 -13.79 29.51
CA SER A 171 0.70 -14.89 28.79
C SER A 171 0.22 -14.51 27.38
N TYR A 172 0.46 -13.28 26.93
CA TYR A 172 0.13 -12.85 25.58
C TYR A 172 1.14 -13.40 24.57
N ASP A 173 0.68 -14.07 23.52
CA ASP A 173 1.53 -14.66 22.50
C ASP A 173 2.02 -13.60 21.50
N TYR A 174 3.04 -12.85 21.93
CA TYR A 174 3.67 -11.81 21.12
C TYR A 174 4.39 -12.38 19.90
N ARG A 175 4.95 -13.58 20.00
CA ARG A 175 5.68 -14.23 18.91
C ARG A 175 4.72 -14.57 17.78
N GLN A 176 3.60 -15.22 18.08
CA GLN A 176 2.59 -15.53 17.09
C GLN A 176 2.01 -14.24 16.49
N ALA A 177 1.72 -13.22 17.31
CA ALA A 177 1.22 -11.93 16.84
C ALA A 177 2.17 -11.27 15.82
N ALA A 178 3.49 -11.30 16.09
CA ALA A 178 4.52 -10.75 15.23
C ALA A 178 4.66 -11.54 13.91
N LEU A 179 4.70 -12.88 13.97
CA LEU A 179 4.77 -13.74 12.79
C LEU A 179 3.56 -13.60 11.88
N ASP A 180 2.38 -13.58 12.50
CA ASP A 180 1.13 -13.36 11.80
C ASP A 180 1.10 -11.99 11.12
N ALA A 181 1.63 -10.95 11.76
CA ALA A 181 1.74 -9.63 11.15
C ALA A 181 2.72 -9.58 9.97
N LEU A 182 3.90 -10.21 10.11
CA LEU A 182 4.91 -10.32 9.05
C LEU A 182 4.37 -10.98 7.79
N HIS A 183 3.53 -11.99 7.96
CA HIS A 183 3.05 -12.83 6.86
C HIS A 183 1.59 -12.62 6.49
N PHE A 184 0.93 -11.63 7.10
CA PHE A 184 -0.46 -11.27 6.79
C PHE A 184 -0.71 -10.97 5.30
N PRO A 185 0.19 -10.27 4.56
CA PRO A 185 -0.01 -10.05 3.13
C PRO A 185 -0.15 -11.36 2.35
N LYS A 186 0.68 -12.37 2.67
CA LYS A 186 0.61 -13.69 2.03
C LYS A 186 -0.74 -14.37 2.30
N LEU A 187 -1.30 -14.20 3.50
CA LEU A 187 -2.64 -14.73 3.83
C LEU A 187 -3.75 -14.02 3.03
N ILE A 188 -3.66 -12.70 2.85
CA ILE A 188 -4.60 -11.91 2.03
C ILE A 188 -4.58 -12.37 0.57
N ASP A 189 -3.40 -12.57 0.00
CA ASP A 189 -3.27 -13.03 -1.39
C ASP A 189 -3.94 -14.40 -1.57
N ARG A 190 -3.71 -15.32 -0.63
CA ARG A 190 -4.38 -16.63 -0.62
C ARG A 190 -5.89 -16.51 -0.46
N PHE A 191 -6.39 -15.55 0.33
CA PHE A 191 -7.82 -15.30 0.45
C PHE A 191 -8.44 -14.91 -0.88
N TRP A 192 -7.86 -13.94 -1.60
CA TRP A 192 -8.40 -13.50 -2.88
C TRP A 192 -8.33 -14.60 -3.94
N GLN A 193 -7.23 -15.35 -4.00
CA GLN A 193 -7.10 -16.52 -4.87
C GLN A 193 -8.20 -17.55 -4.59
N ASN A 194 -8.40 -17.90 -3.31
CA ASN A 194 -9.43 -18.85 -2.90
C ASN A 194 -10.85 -18.32 -3.19
N LEU A 195 -11.12 -17.04 -2.96
CA LEU A 195 -12.41 -16.45 -3.24
C LEU A 195 -12.72 -16.44 -4.75
N ARG A 196 -11.75 -16.08 -5.60
CA ARG A 196 -11.89 -16.16 -7.06
C ARG A 196 -12.14 -17.60 -7.51
N ARG A 197 -11.39 -18.56 -6.97
CA ARG A 197 -11.58 -19.99 -7.27
C ARG A 197 -12.97 -20.50 -6.85
N ALA A 198 -13.42 -20.09 -5.66
CA ALA A 198 -14.68 -20.54 -5.07
C ALA A 198 -15.91 -19.92 -5.73
N THR A 199 -15.76 -18.72 -6.30
CA THR A 199 -16.85 -17.99 -6.97
C THR A 199 -16.85 -18.17 -8.49
N GLY A 200 -15.70 -18.51 -9.08
CA GLY A 200 -15.50 -18.49 -10.53
C GLY A 200 -15.42 -17.09 -11.11
N VAL A 201 -15.48 -16.04 -10.28
CA VAL A 201 -15.49 -14.63 -10.71
C VAL A 201 -14.08 -14.05 -10.53
N PRO A 202 -13.57 -13.25 -11.49
CA PRO A 202 -12.39 -12.41 -11.30
C PRO A 202 -12.70 -11.28 -10.29
N VAL A 203 -12.82 -11.64 -9.00
CA VAL A 203 -13.20 -10.73 -7.91
C VAL A 203 -12.27 -9.52 -7.88
N GLN A 204 -12.88 -8.33 -7.94
CA GLN A 204 -12.21 -7.04 -7.83
C GLN A 204 -12.47 -6.41 -6.48
N TYR A 205 -11.45 -5.79 -5.91
CA TYR A 205 -11.49 -5.16 -4.60
C TYR A 205 -10.65 -3.89 -4.53
N PHE A 206 -11.04 -3.02 -3.60
CA PHE A 206 -10.21 -1.96 -3.04
C PHE A 206 -10.14 -2.22 -1.53
N ALA A 207 -8.95 -2.47 -1.00
CA ALA A 207 -8.76 -2.85 0.38
C ALA A 207 -7.68 -2.03 1.07
N THR A 208 -7.78 -1.96 2.39
CA THR A 208 -6.75 -1.43 3.27
C THR A 208 -6.44 -2.42 4.37
N VAL A 209 -5.17 -2.47 4.76
CA VAL A 209 -4.69 -3.14 5.97
C VAL A 209 -4.59 -2.11 7.08
N GLU A 210 -5.23 -2.39 8.20
CA GLU A 210 -5.31 -1.52 9.38
C GLU A 210 -4.98 -2.34 10.64
N PRO A 211 -4.24 -1.78 11.61
CA PRO A 211 -4.11 -2.42 12.90
C PRO A 211 -5.41 -2.29 13.70
N GLN A 212 -5.88 -3.38 14.30
CA GLN A 212 -6.95 -3.27 15.27
C GLN A 212 -6.46 -2.61 16.56
N ARG A 213 -7.36 -2.34 17.52
CA ARG A 213 -7.02 -1.87 18.87
C ARG A 213 -5.90 -2.65 19.55
N ARG A 214 -5.84 -3.97 19.31
CA ARG A 214 -4.80 -4.88 19.80
C ARG A 214 -3.56 -4.97 18.90
N LEU A 215 -3.38 -4.05 17.96
CA LEU A 215 -2.29 -3.95 16.98
C LEU A 215 -2.24 -5.07 15.91
N ALA A 216 -2.97 -6.17 16.09
CA ALA A 216 -3.10 -7.21 15.08
C ALA A 216 -3.69 -6.67 13.77
N PRO A 217 -3.15 -7.03 12.59
CA PRO A 217 -3.62 -6.53 11.30
C PRO A 217 -4.99 -7.05 10.92
N HIS A 218 -5.81 -6.17 10.36
CA HIS A 218 -7.14 -6.47 9.82
C HIS A 218 -7.20 -6.00 8.37
N LEU A 219 -7.90 -6.75 7.54
CA LEU A 219 -8.19 -6.36 6.16
C LEU A 219 -9.60 -5.76 6.13
N HIS A 220 -9.72 -4.55 5.61
CA HIS A 220 -11.01 -3.97 5.23
C HIS A 220 -11.06 -3.83 3.71
N ALA A 221 -12.10 -4.35 3.07
CA ALA A 221 -12.20 -4.37 1.62
C ALA A 221 -13.59 -3.94 1.14
N ALA A 222 -13.61 -2.96 0.24
CA ALA A 222 -14.67 -2.81 -0.73
C ALA A 222 -14.49 -3.90 -1.79
N VAL A 223 -15.49 -4.75 -1.98
CA VAL A 223 -15.49 -5.83 -2.97
C VAL A 223 -16.63 -5.59 -3.94
N ARG A 224 -16.34 -5.60 -5.24
CA ARG A 224 -17.37 -5.42 -6.28
C ARG A 224 -18.27 -6.65 -6.33
N GLY A 225 -19.57 -6.42 -6.25
CA GLY A 225 -20.58 -7.48 -6.20
C GLY A 225 -20.79 -8.08 -4.81
N THR A 226 -21.71 -9.05 -4.75
CA THR A 226 -22.10 -9.72 -3.51
C THR A 226 -21.95 -11.22 -3.63
N PHE A 227 -21.35 -11.84 -2.62
CA PHE A 227 -21.21 -13.30 -2.54
C PHE A 227 -21.99 -13.87 -1.34
N PRO A 228 -22.43 -15.14 -1.39
CA PRO A 228 -23.11 -15.77 -0.26
C PRO A 228 -22.24 -15.73 0.99
N ARG A 229 -22.81 -15.29 2.12
CA ARG A 229 -22.08 -15.20 3.40
C ARG A 229 -21.52 -16.56 3.85
N ALA A 230 -22.24 -17.66 3.59
CA ALA A 230 -21.77 -19.00 3.90
C ALA A 230 -20.50 -19.35 3.12
N LEU A 231 -20.45 -19.00 1.82
CA LEU A 231 -19.28 -19.21 0.98
C LEU A 231 -18.07 -18.41 1.48
N ILE A 232 -18.26 -17.14 1.84
CA ILE A 232 -17.16 -16.32 2.38
C ILE A 232 -16.61 -16.94 3.66
N ARG A 233 -17.48 -17.37 4.59
CA ARG A 233 -17.02 -18.03 5.83
C ARG A 233 -16.22 -19.29 5.53
N GLN A 234 -16.70 -20.12 4.61
CA GLN A 234 -15.98 -21.32 4.16
C GLN A 234 -14.61 -20.98 3.55
N VAL A 235 -14.55 -19.95 2.69
CA VAL A 235 -13.28 -19.46 2.12
C VAL A 235 -12.33 -18.98 3.21
N VAL A 236 -12.80 -18.21 4.19
CA VAL A 236 -11.96 -17.74 5.30
C VAL A 236 -11.43 -18.91 6.12
N THR A 237 -12.28 -19.88 6.49
CA THR A 237 -11.87 -21.09 7.23
C THR A 237 -10.85 -21.93 6.45
N ALA A 238 -11.04 -22.08 5.13
CA ALA A 238 -10.14 -22.83 4.26
C ALA A 238 -8.82 -22.11 3.96
N THR A 239 -8.72 -20.81 4.23
CA THR A 239 -7.56 -20.00 3.85
C THR A 239 -6.49 -20.02 4.93
N TYR A 240 -5.31 -20.51 4.55
CA TYR A 240 -4.10 -20.50 5.36
C TYR A 240 -2.87 -20.28 4.48
N HIS A 241 -1.76 -19.91 5.10
CA HIS A 241 -0.45 -19.88 4.47
C HIS A 241 0.58 -20.62 5.35
N GLN A 242 1.34 -21.54 4.75
CA GLN A 242 2.38 -22.32 5.44
C GLN A 242 3.76 -21.79 5.05
N LEU A 243 4.58 -21.51 6.05
CA LEU A 243 5.96 -21.05 5.88
C LEU A 243 6.90 -22.25 6.03
N TRP A 244 7.29 -22.83 4.91
CA TRP A 244 8.21 -23.95 4.85
C TRP A 244 9.66 -23.46 4.80
N TRP A 245 10.06 -22.79 5.88
CA TRP A 245 11.39 -22.20 6.04
C TRP A 245 12.22 -23.00 7.05
N PRO A 246 13.56 -22.85 7.06
CA PRO A 246 14.40 -23.38 8.14
C PRO A 246 13.87 -22.92 9.51
N SER A 247 14.13 -23.67 10.59
CA SER A 247 13.67 -23.26 11.92
C SER A 247 14.31 -21.94 12.33
N PHE A 248 13.50 -21.07 12.95
CA PHE A 248 13.93 -19.80 13.54
C PHE A 248 13.28 -19.60 14.92
N ASP A 249 13.15 -20.69 15.67
CA ASP A 249 12.58 -20.65 17.02
C ASP A 249 13.51 -20.00 18.02
N GLU A 250 14.79 -20.35 17.97
CA GLU A 250 15.82 -19.79 18.84
C GLU A 250 16.98 -19.26 17.99
N PRO A 251 17.47 -18.03 18.26
CA PRO A 251 18.63 -17.51 17.57
C PRO A 251 19.89 -18.27 17.99
N ALA A 252 20.60 -18.84 17.01
CA ALA A 252 21.91 -19.44 17.22
C ALA A 252 22.98 -18.39 17.61
N TYR A 253 22.82 -17.14 17.15
CA TYR A 253 23.79 -16.06 17.35
C TYR A 253 23.12 -14.80 17.94
N VAL A 254 23.50 -14.49 19.19
CA VAL A 254 23.02 -13.31 19.93
C VAL A 254 24.10 -12.23 19.99
N ASP A 255 25.18 -12.48 20.74
CA ASP A 255 26.27 -11.51 20.98
C ASP A 255 27.47 -11.72 20.06
N ARG A 256 27.80 -12.99 19.76
CA ARG A 256 28.85 -13.39 18.81
C ARG A 256 28.18 -13.61 17.47
N LEU A 257 28.52 -12.79 16.47
CA LEU A 257 27.80 -12.77 15.19
C LEU A 257 28.64 -13.40 14.07
N PRO A 258 28.00 -14.08 13.10
CA PRO A 258 28.68 -14.60 11.92
C PRO A 258 29.40 -13.50 11.15
N VAL A 259 30.55 -13.84 10.56
CA VAL A 259 31.39 -12.92 9.81
C VAL A 259 31.48 -13.34 8.35
N TRP A 260 31.62 -12.37 7.46
CA TRP A 260 31.87 -12.63 6.04
C TRP A 260 33.29 -13.17 5.86
N ASP A 261 33.42 -14.32 5.21
CA ASP A 261 34.69 -14.86 4.77
C ASP A 261 34.83 -14.68 3.25
N GLU A 262 35.85 -13.93 2.82
CA GLU A 262 36.09 -13.63 1.41
C GLU A 262 36.50 -14.89 0.62
N HIS A 263 37.13 -15.88 1.27
CA HIS A 263 37.59 -17.08 0.58
C HIS A 263 36.45 -18.05 0.30
N ALA A 264 35.58 -18.26 1.27
CA ALA A 264 34.36 -19.06 1.15
C ALA A 264 33.25 -18.31 0.41
N CYS A 265 33.37 -16.99 0.21
CA CYS A 265 32.34 -16.14 -0.37
C CYS A 265 30.98 -16.29 0.35
N GLY A 266 31.03 -16.37 1.68
CA GLY A 266 29.86 -16.65 2.54
C GLY A 266 30.09 -16.32 4.00
N TYR A 267 29.05 -16.45 4.81
CA TYR A 267 29.15 -16.25 6.25
C TYR A 267 29.62 -17.51 6.97
N VAL A 268 30.55 -17.33 7.90
CA VAL A 268 31.10 -18.38 8.74
C VAL A 268 30.82 -18.10 10.22
N ASP A 269 30.78 -19.16 11.00
CA ASP A 269 30.80 -19.10 12.45
C ASP A 269 32.10 -18.43 12.93
N PRO A 270 32.03 -17.42 13.81
CA PRO A 270 33.19 -16.60 14.18
C PRO A 270 34.23 -17.33 15.03
N ASP A 271 33.85 -18.44 15.68
CA ASP A 271 34.72 -19.15 16.62
C ASP A 271 35.34 -20.40 15.98
N THR A 272 34.59 -21.09 15.12
CA THR A 272 35.02 -22.33 14.44
C THR A 272 35.50 -22.11 13.01
N GLY A 273 35.10 -21.01 12.36
CA GLY A 273 35.33 -20.76 10.94
C GLY A 273 34.51 -21.66 10.02
N ALA A 274 33.55 -22.43 10.55
CA ALA A 274 32.69 -23.29 9.75
C ALA A 274 31.69 -22.44 8.94
N SER A 275 31.53 -22.75 7.65
CA SER A 275 30.52 -22.10 6.81
C SER A 275 29.11 -22.39 7.30
N LEU A 276 28.29 -21.36 7.38
CA LEU A 276 26.87 -21.52 7.65
C LEU A 276 26.18 -22.17 6.44
N PRO A 277 25.17 -23.03 6.64
CA PRO A 277 24.35 -23.54 5.56
C PRO A 277 23.77 -22.41 4.71
N THR A 278 23.82 -22.57 3.40
CA THR A 278 23.10 -21.71 2.47
C THR A 278 21.59 -21.89 2.61
N TRP A 279 20.81 -20.93 2.12
CA TRP A 279 19.35 -21.02 2.11
C TRP A 279 18.86 -22.33 1.47
N ASP A 280 19.41 -22.70 0.33
CA ASP A 280 18.97 -23.90 -0.40
C ASP A 280 19.38 -25.18 0.33
N GLU A 281 20.58 -25.24 0.93
CA GLU A 281 21.00 -26.38 1.75
C GLU A 281 20.14 -26.52 3.01
N ALA A 282 19.75 -25.41 3.64
CA ALA A 282 18.85 -25.44 4.79
C ALA A 282 17.45 -25.92 4.39
N LEU A 283 16.98 -25.58 3.18
CA LEU A 283 15.76 -26.14 2.62
C LEU A 283 15.89 -27.62 2.26
N ASP A 284 17.03 -28.06 1.72
CA ASP A 284 17.31 -29.48 1.46
C ASP A 284 17.30 -30.32 2.74
N GLN A 285 17.89 -29.81 3.81
CA GLN A 285 17.84 -30.43 5.13
C GLN A 285 16.39 -30.55 5.61
N LEU A 286 15.61 -29.47 5.49
CA LEU A 286 14.19 -29.48 5.81
C LEU A 286 13.39 -30.49 4.98
N ASP A 287 13.66 -30.61 3.68
CA ASP A 287 13.03 -31.59 2.78
C ASP A 287 13.40 -33.05 3.14
N ALA A 288 14.62 -33.27 3.62
CA ALA A 288 15.11 -34.59 4.01
C ALA A 288 14.53 -35.08 5.35
N HIS A 289 13.96 -34.18 6.17
CA HIS A 289 13.35 -34.53 7.44
C HIS A 289 11.95 -35.15 7.23
N PRO A 290 11.72 -36.42 7.61
CA PRO A 290 10.47 -37.13 7.31
C PRO A 290 9.25 -36.55 8.02
N ASP A 291 9.46 -35.95 9.20
CA ASP A 291 8.43 -35.33 10.03
C ASP A 291 8.53 -33.80 10.01
N ALA A 292 9.07 -33.23 8.92
CA ALA A 292 9.18 -31.78 8.78
C ALA A 292 7.80 -31.11 8.89
N GLU A 293 7.70 -30.11 9.75
CA GLU A 293 6.55 -29.24 9.90
C GLU A 293 6.86 -27.84 9.35
N PRO A 294 5.86 -27.09 8.88
CA PRO A 294 6.08 -25.69 8.50
C PRO A 294 6.46 -24.89 9.75
N ALA A 295 7.47 -24.03 9.62
CA ALA A 295 7.95 -23.17 10.71
C ALA A 295 6.87 -22.24 11.27
N HIS A 296 5.88 -21.86 10.44
CA HIS A 296 4.70 -21.14 10.90
C HIS A 296 3.50 -21.34 9.97
N VAL A 297 2.29 -21.29 10.52
CA VAL A 297 1.03 -21.34 9.75
C VAL A 297 0.15 -20.15 10.12
N VAL A 298 -0.07 -19.28 9.15
CA VAL A 298 -0.89 -18.08 9.32
C VAL A 298 -2.33 -18.39 8.91
N ARG A 299 -3.32 -17.94 9.70
CA ARG A 299 -4.77 -18.08 9.43
C ARG A 299 -5.54 -16.85 9.87
N PHE A 300 -6.76 -16.69 9.35
CA PHE A 300 -7.70 -15.71 9.90
C PHE A 300 -8.30 -16.20 11.21
N GLY A 301 -8.74 -15.24 12.03
CA GLY A 301 -9.61 -15.48 13.16
C GLY A 301 -11.04 -15.77 12.73
N THR A 302 -11.87 -16.15 13.71
CA THR A 302 -13.29 -16.49 13.48
C THR A 302 -14.20 -15.27 13.27
N GLN A 303 -13.73 -14.07 13.63
CA GLN A 303 -14.49 -12.84 13.49
C GLN A 303 -14.42 -12.31 12.07
N ILE A 304 -15.57 -12.28 11.41
CA ILE A 304 -15.74 -11.79 10.03
C ILE A 304 -16.93 -10.85 10.02
N ASP A 305 -16.74 -9.62 9.52
CA ASP A 305 -17.84 -8.68 9.28
C ASP A 305 -18.09 -8.54 7.78
N MET A 306 -19.36 -8.62 7.39
CA MET A 306 -19.81 -8.57 6.00
C MET A 306 -21.00 -7.64 5.93
N GLN A 307 -20.96 -6.63 5.08
CA GLN A 307 -22.04 -5.66 4.90
C GLN A 307 -22.38 -5.53 3.42
N GLY A 308 -23.67 -5.50 3.09
CA GLY A 308 -24.13 -5.14 1.75
C GLY A 308 -24.19 -3.61 1.63
N ILE A 309 -23.63 -3.06 0.56
CA ILE A 309 -23.54 -1.63 0.30
C ILE A 309 -24.13 -1.34 -1.07
N LEU A 310 -24.96 -0.30 -1.14
CA LEU A 310 -25.53 0.22 -2.38
C LEU A 310 -24.82 1.52 -2.80
N ALA A 311 -24.67 1.68 -4.11
CA ALA A 311 -24.13 2.90 -4.71
C ALA A 311 -24.95 4.14 -4.30
N GLY A 312 -24.29 5.30 -4.21
CA GLY A 312 -24.94 6.58 -3.91
C GLY A 312 -25.51 6.72 -2.50
N THR A 313 -25.25 5.76 -1.60
CA THR A 313 -25.73 5.85 -0.21
C THR A 313 -24.69 6.51 0.70
N PRO A 314 -25.10 7.20 1.79
CA PRO A 314 -24.17 7.70 2.80
C PRO A 314 -23.30 6.60 3.43
N ALA A 315 -23.77 5.35 3.43
CA ALA A 315 -22.99 4.21 3.88
C ALA A 315 -21.78 3.94 2.97
N ALA A 316 -21.96 3.99 1.65
CA ALA A 316 -20.86 3.83 0.70
C ALA A 316 -19.78 4.90 0.90
N ASP A 317 -20.17 6.18 1.00
CA ASP A 317 -19.22 7.28 1.22
C ASP A 317 -18.46 7.18 2.54
N ARG A 318 -19.14 6.80 3.63
CA ARG A 318 -18.47 6.54 4.92
C ARG A 318 -17.43 5.43 4.79
N ARG A 319 -17.74 4.35 4.06
CA ARG A 319 -16.80 3.22 3.88
C ARG A 319 -15.63 3.59 2.98
N VAL A 320 -15.83 4.38 1.93
CA VAL A 320 -14.72 4.94 1.13
C VAL A 320 -13.81 5.81 1.99
N GLY A 321 -14.39 6.69 2.81
CA GLY A 321 -13.64 7.53 3.75
C GLY A 321 -12.83 6.70 4.76
N TYR A 322 -13.39 5.58 5.21
CA TYR A 322 -12.75 4.63 6.10
C TYR A 322 -11.58 3.89 5.43
N LEU A 323 -11.78 3.30 4.25
CA LEU A 323 -10.73 2.55 3.50
C LEU A 323 -9.51 3.41 3.19
N THR A 324 -9.70 4.71 3.07
CA THR A 324 -8.63 5.66 2.72
C THR A 324 -8.08 6.41 3.94
N LYS A 325 -8.68 6.23 5.13
CA LYS A 325 -8.21 6.87 6.38
C LYS A 325 -6.79 6.44 6.73
N TYR A 326 -6.47 5.16 6.54
CA TYR A 326 -5.19 4.58 6.99
C TYR A 326 -4.09 4.54 5.92
N LEU A 327 -4.38 5.13 4.75
CA LEU A 327 -3.33 5.42 3.77
C LEU A 327 -2.27 6.38 4.35
N THR A 328 -2.67 7.28 5.27
CA THR A 328 -1.84 8.40 5.72
C THR A 328 -1.31 8.29 7.15
N LYS A 329 -1.87 7.40 7.98
CA LYS A 329 -1.49 7.19 9.40
C LYS A 329 -0.41 6.11 9.56
N ASN A 330 0.36 6.09 10.65
CA ASN A 330 1.22 4.94 10.97
C ASN A 330 0.40 3.79 11.57
N ILE A 331 1.01 2.60 11.65
CA ILE A 331 0.35 1.45 12.29
C ILE A 331 0.44 1.56 13.82
N ALA A 332 1.56 2.07 14.32
CA ALA A 332 1.79 2.24 15.74
C ALA A 332 1.10 3.50 16.33
N ASP A 333 0.51 4.36 15.50
CA ASP A 333 -0.22 5.54 15.97
C ASP A 333 -1.51 5.13 16.70
N ASP A 334 -1.98 5.98 17.63
CA ASP A 334 -3.26 5.73 18.29
C ASP A 334 -4.42 5.70 17.27
N LEU A 335 -5.31 4.75 17.48
CA LEU A 335 -6.53 4.58 16.69
C LEU A 335 -7.62 5.56 17.10
N ASN A 336 -7.52 6.07 18.32
CA ASN A 336 -8.37 7.10 18.89
C ASN A 336 -7.61 8.43 18.73
N ASP A 337 -8.20 9.40 18.02
CA ASP A 337 -7.62 10.75 17.83
C ASP A 337 -7.72 11.61 19.13
N ASP A 338 -7.70 10.97 20.31
CA ASP A 338 -8.22 11.53 21.57
C ASP A 338 -7.16 11.84 22.65
N GLY A 339 -5.86 11.57 22.47
CA GLY A 339 -4.85 11.95 23.48
C GLY A 339 -3.50 11.25 23.42
N GLU A 340 -2.68 11.49 24.45
CA GLU A 340 -1.40 10.81 24.67
C GLU A 340 -1.59 9.31 24.87
N VAL A 341 -0.80 8.51 24.14
CA VAL A 341 -0.80 7.04 24.26
C VAL A 341 -0.36 6.64 25.67
N SER A 342 -1.15 5.80 26.35
CA SER A 342 -0.80 5.36 27.70
C SER A 342 0.54 4.61 27.74
N ALA A 343 1.23 4.66 28.89
CA ALA A 343 2.46 3.92 29.09
C ALA A 343 2.28 2.40 28.87
N ALA A 344 1.11 1.86 29.23
CA ALA A 344 0.79 0.45 29.03
C ALA A 344 0.63 0.10 27.54
N ARG A 345 0.02 0.99 26.75
CA ARG A 345 -0.09 0.83 25.30
C ARG A 345 1.26 0.99 24.60
N GLN A 346 2.10 1.93 25.04
CA GLN A 346 3.48 2.04 24.53
C GLN A 346 4.29 0.77 24.82
N ALA A 347 4.24 0.25 26.05
CA ALA A 347 4.91 -1.01 26.39
C ALA A 347 4.42 -2.20 25.54
N HIS A 348 3.13 -2.24 25.20
CA HIS A 348 2.58 -3.26 24.30
C HIS A 348 3.10 -3.11 22.86
N ILE A 349 3.19 -1.88 22.34
CA ILE A 349 3.79 -1.57 21.03
C ILE A 349 5.26 -2.00 21.02
N ASP A 350 6.02 -1.61 22.04
CA ASP A 350 7.44 -1.92 22.17
C ASP A 350 7.67 -3.42 22.24
N ARG A 351 6.84 -4.16 22.97
CA ARG A 351 6.96 -5.61 23.06
C ARG A 351 6.73 -6.33 21.72
N ILE A 352 5.77 -5.86 20.90
CA ILE A 352 5.60 -6.39 19.53
C ILE A 352 6.78 -6.00 18.65
N ALA A 353 7.23 -4.74 18.72
CA ALA A 353 8.37 -4.27 17.94
C ALA A 353 9.64 -5.07 18.26
N ASP A 354 9.85 -5.41 19.53
CA ASP A 354 10.95 -6.25 19.99
C ASP A 354 10.88 -7.66 19.40
N GLU A 355 9.70 -8.30 19.35
CA GLU A 355 9.56 -9.62 18.68
C GLU A 355 9.85 -9.52 17.17
N VAL A 356 9.20 -8.58 16.49
CA VAL A 356 9.37 -8.37 15.04
C VAL A 356 10.82 -8.05 14.69
N ARG A 357 11.55 -7.38 15.59
CA ARG A 357 12.96 -7.09 15.41
C ARG A 357 13.80 -8.35 15.26
N TRP A 358 13.44 -9.49 15.83
CA TRP A 358 14.26 -10.71 15.73
C TRP A 358 13.85 -11.63 14.57
N LEU A 359 12.56 -11.69 14.27
CA LEU A 359 11.99 -12.70 13.38
C LEU A 359 12.33 -12.44 11.89
N PRO A 360 12.75 -13.44 11.11
CA PRO A 360 13.00 -13.25 9.68
C PRO A 360 11.71 -12.86 8.93
N CYS A 361 11.75 -11.79 8.12
CA CYS A 361 10.57 -11.34 7.36
C CYS A 361 10.43 -11.96 5.97
N ALA A 362 11.53 -12.48 5.39
CA ALA A 362 11.63 -12.98 4.03
C ALA A 362 12.86 -13.92 3.88
N PRO A 363 12.94 -14.76 2.83
CA PRO A 363 14.13 -15.58 2.54
C PRO A 363 15.44 -14.78 2.43
N THR A 364 15.40 -13.57 1.87
CA THR A 364 16.59 -12.69 1.79
C THR A 364 16.91 -11.92 3.08
N CYS A 365 16.13 -12.09 4.15
CA CYS A 365 16.26 -11.28 5.36
C CYS A 365 17.57 -11.57 6.10
N ALA A 366 18.36 -10.53 6.39
CA ALA A 366 19.63 -10.65 7.10
C ALA A 366 19.49 -11.18 8.55
N HIS A 367 18.26 -11.31 9.07
CA HIS A 367 18.00 -12.00 10.34
C HIS A 367 18.34 -13.49 10.29
N TRP A 368 18.33 -14.13 9.12
CA TRP A 368 18.71 -15.54 8.98
C TRP A 368 20.11 -15.84 9.50
N LEU A 369 21.04 -14.88 9.40
CA LEU A 369 22.38 -15.01 9.96
C LEU A 369 22.36 -15.21 11.48
N ARG A 370 21.36 -14.66 12.19
CA ARG A 370 21.19 -14.91 13.62
C ARG A 370 20.68 -16.31 13.94
N PHE A 371 20.04 -16.96 12.96
CA PHE A 371 19.54 -18.34 13.05
C PHE A 371 20.50 -19.33 12.39
N GLY A 372 21.73 -18.90 12.07
CA GLY A 372 22.76 -19.77 11.50
C GLY A 372 22.50 -20.22 10.08
N VAL A 373 21.71 -19.48 9.31
CA VAL A 373 21.45 -19.73 7.89
C VAL A 373 21.87 -18.52 7.08
N GLN A 374 22.55 -18.73 5.97
CA GLN A 374 22.82 -17.64 5.03
C GLN A 374 21.53 -17.29 4.26
N PRO A 375 21.10 -16.02 4.24
CA PRO A 375 19.87 -15.63 3.55
C PRO A 375 19.92 -15.99 2.05
N LYS A 376 18.76 -16.10 1.41
CA LYS A 376 18.72 -16.23 -0.05
C LYS A 376 19.45 -15.02 -0.67
N ASN A 377 20.20 -15.24 -1.75
CA ASN A 377 21.00 -14.20 -2.42
C ASN A 377 21.97 -13.47 -1.46
N THR A 378 22.65 -14.21 -0.59
CA THR A 378 23.62 -13.67 0.37
C THR A 378 24.71 -12.84 -0.33
N ARG A 379 25.12 -11.73 0.29
CA ARG A 379 26.14 -10.81 -0.24
C ARG A 379 27.03 -10.26 0.89
N PRO A 380 28.28 -9.85 0.57
CA PRO A 380 29.12 -9.14 1.52
C PRO A 380 28.42 -7.86 2.01
N GLY A 381 28.61 -7.56 3.30
CA GLY A 381 28.09 -6.35 3.94
C GLY A 381 26.65 -6.44 4.49
N GLN A 382 25.99 -7.60 4.38
CA GLN A 382 24.80 -7.87 5.20
C GLN A 382 25.23 -7.95 6.67
N VAL A 383 24.50 -7.27 7.55
CA VAL A 383 24.81 -7.27 8.99
C VAL A 383 23.81 -8.19 9.70
N PRO A 384 24.27 -9.20 10.47
CA PRO A 384 23.39 -10.11 11.19
C PRO A 384 22.38 -9.35 12.08
N GLY A 385 21.10 -9.53 11.77
CA GLY A 385 19.99 -8.85 12.45
C GLY A 385 19.73 -7.39 12.08
N LEU A 386 20.22 -6.94 10.92
CA LEU A 386 19.89 -5.63 10.36
C LEU A 386 19.26 -5.79 8.99
N CYS A 387 17.94 -5.91 8.96
CA CYS A 387 17.16 -5.93 7.73
C CYS A 387 16.64 -4.53 7.41
N ARG A 388 16.74 -4.12 6.13
CA ARG A 388 16.26 -2.82 5.63
C ARG A 388 14.75 -2.78 5.37
N SER A 389 14.07 -3.92 5.49
CA SER A 389 12.63 -3.98 5.31
C SER A 389 11.95 -3.15 6.39
N LYS A 390 11.02 -2.29 5.97
CA LYS A 390 10.19 -1.50 6.88
C LYS A 390 9.36 -2.37 7.82
N ALA A 391 9.21 -3.67 7.54
CA ALA A 391 8.55 -4.62 8.45
C ALA A 391 9.14 -4.56 9.87
N HIS A 392 10.45 -4.36 10.00
CA HIS A 392 11.16 -4.28 11.28
C HIS A 392 11.11 -2.90 11.93
N ASP A 393 10.53 -1.90 11.27
CA ASP A 393 10.35 -0.59 11.87
C ASP A 393 9.25 -0.65 12.92
N ARG A 394 9.48 0.04 14.04
CA ARG A 394 8.48 0.23 15.11
C ARG A 394 7.15 0.79 14.59
N ASP A 395 7.18 1.64 13.57
CA ASP A 395 5.99 2.24 12.95
C ASP A 395 5.11 1.26 12.16
N HIS A 396 5.65 0.09 11.81
CA HIS A 396 5.04 -0.90 10.93
C HIS A 396 4.70 -2.21 11.61
N LEU A 397 5.34 -2.55 12.75
CA LEU A 397 5.00 -3.71 13.57
C LEU A 397 4.80 -5.01 12.76
N GLY A 398 5.72 -5.32 11.84
CA GLY A 398 5.68 -6.50 10.98
C GLY A 398 5.07 -6.27 9.60
N LEU A 399 4.32 -5.20 9.38
CA LEU A 399 3.62 -4.96 8.11
C LEU A 399 4.51 -4.23 7.10
N GLY A 400 5.40 -5.00 6.47
CA GLY A 400 6.33 -4.55 5.43
C GLY A 400 5.72 -4.35 4.05
N GLY A 401 4.49 -4.77 3.81
CA GLY A 401 3.84 -4.70 2.49
C GLY A 401 3.19 -3.36 2.16
N ARG A 402 2.46 -3.31 1.05
CA ARG A 402 1.57 -2.19 0.74
C ARG A 402 0.35 -2.25 1.66
N ARG A 403 -0.08 -1.08 2.17
CA ARG A 403 -1.26 -1.01 3.05
C ARG A 403 -2.57 -0.83 2.30
N VAL A 404 -2.53 -0.24 1.11
CA VAL A 404 -3.71 -0.12 0.23
C VAL A 404 -3.50 -1.06 -0.94
N LEU A 405 -4.44 -1.99 -1.10
CA LEU A 405 -4.43 -3.05 -2.10
C LEU A 405 -5.58 -2.79 -3.06
N VAL A 406 -5.29 -2.65 -4.35
CA VAL A 406 -6.31 -2.36 -5.35
C VAL A 406 -6.12 -3.34 -6.49
N SER A 407 -7.18 -4.06 -6.84
CA SER A 407 -7.14 -4.99 -7.97
C SER A 407 -6.87 -4.24 -9.27
N ARG A 408 -6.12 -4.86 -10.19
CA ARG A 408 -5.74 -4.24 -11.48
C ARG A 408 -6.96 -3.77 -12.29
N LYS A 409 -8.01 -4.59 -12.37
CA LYS A 409 -9.27 -4.27 -13.09
C LYS A 409 -10.30 -3.56 -12.19
N TRP A 410 -9.85 -2.86 -11.14
CA TRP A 410 -10.75 -2.07 -10.30
C TRP A 410 -11.34 -0.87 -11.06
N THR A 411 -10.55 -0.09 -11.78
CA THR A 411 -11.10 0.98 -12.65
C THR A 411 -10.67 0.86 -14.10
N GLY A 412 -9.74 -0.05 -14.42
CA GLY A 412 -9.00 -0.03 -15.69
C GLY A 412 -7.95 1.09 -15.77
N LYS A 413 -8.17 2.19 -15.04
CA LYS A 413 -7.29 3.37 -14.95
C LYS A 413 -6.14 3.24 -13.95
N THR A 414 -4.98 3.77 -14.33
CA THR A 414 -3.82 4.10 -13.50
C THR A 414 -4.06 5.33 -12.63
N LEU A 415 -3.23 5.53 -11.60
CA LEU A 415 -3.29 6.75 -10.78
C LEU A 415 -2.97 8.03 -11.56
N THR A 416 -2.23 7.94 -12.66
CA THR A 416 -1.92 9.09 -13.51
C THR A 416 -3.16 9.52 -14.28
N GLU A 417 -3.92 8.57 -14.83
CA GLU A 417 -5.20 8.86 -15.49
C GLU A 417 -6.22 9.41 -14.50
N HIS A 418 -6.32 8.84 -13.30
CA HIS A 418 -7.17 9.43 -12.23
C HIS A 418 -6.78 10.88 -11.90
N LYS A 419 -5.49 11.25 -11.96
CA LYS A 419 -5.05 12.64 -11.80
C LYS A 419 -5.44 13.51 -13.00
N ALA A 420 -5.33 12.97 -14.22
CA ALA A 420 -5.71 13.65 -15.45
C ALA A 420 -7.21 13.94 -15.49
N ASP A 421 -8.06 12.98 -15.13
CA ASP A 421 -9.51 13.15 -15.03
C ASP A 421 -9.88 14.29 -14.08
N ARG A 422 -9.23 14.33 -12.91
CA ARG A 422 -9.43 15.44 -11.95
C ARG A 422 -9.03 16.79 -12.50
N ALA A 423 -7.92 16.84 -13.24
CA ALA A 423 -7.46 18.07 -13.86
C ALA A 423 -8.39 18.51 -14.99
N ALA A 424 -8.91 17.58 -15.78
CA ALA A 424 -9.88 17.84 -16.84
C ALA A 424 -11.16 18.46 -16.29
N ILE A 425 -11.73 17.93 -15.20
CA ILE A 425 -12.90 18.53 -14.54
C ILE A 425 -12.64 19.98 -14.12
N VAL A 426 -11.46 20.26 -13.55
CA VAL A 426 -11.10 21.62 -13.14
C VAL A 426 -10.96 22.55 -14.34
N ARG A 427 -10.36 22.08 -15.44
CA ARG A 427 -10.27 22.83 -16.71
C ARG A 427 -11.64 23.17 -17.26
N THR A 428 -12.53 22.20 -17.40
CA THR A 428 -13.90 22.42 -17.91
C THR A 428 -14.64 23.46 -17.08
N VAL A 429 -14.59 23.37 -15.74
CA VAL A 429 -15.27 24.35 -14.87
C VAL A 429 -14.70 25.77 -15.04
N LEU A 430 -13.40 25.91 -15.29
CA LEU A 430 -12.76 27.22 -15.50
C LEU A 430 -13.05 27.77 -16.90
N GLU A 431 -12.99 26.93 -17.93
CA GLU A 431 -13.36 27.24 -19.32
C GLU A 431 -14.82 27.71 -19.42
N ASP A 432 -15.75 27.00 -18.78
CA ASP A 432 -17.18 27.37 -18.72
C ASP A 432 -17.40 28.74 -18.05
N ALA A 433 -16.50 29.15 -17.15
CA ALA A 433 -16.51 30.45 -16.50
C ALA A 433 -15.75 31.55 -17.28
N GLY A 434 -15.21 31.21 -18.47
CA GLY A 434 -14.41 32.10 -19.32
C GLY A 434 -13.03 32.40 -18.76
N ILE A 435 -12.48 31.53 -17.91
CA ILE A 435 -11.15 31.66 -17.31
C ILE A 435 -10.20 30.73 -18.03
N ASP A 436 -9.24 31.31 -18.75
CA ASP A 436 -8.14 30.54 -19.34
C ASP A 436 -7.17 30.08 -18.25
N MET A 437 -6.78 28.81 -18.31
CA MET A 437 -5.83 28.24 -17.36
C MET A 437 -4.41 28.38 -17.90
N ASP A 438 -3.45 28.65 -17.01
CA ASP A 438 -2.03 28.44 -17.32
C ASP A 438 -1.83 27.02 -17.90
N ASP A 439 -1.22 26.90 -19.07
CA ASP A 439 -0.96 25.61 -19.70
C ASP A 439 -0.02 24.76 -18.82
N HIS A 440 -0.58 23.75 -18.15
CA HIS A 440 0.22 22.84 -17.33
C HIS A 440 1.16 21.94 -18.15
N GLY A 441 0.99 21.89 -19.47
CA GLY A 441 1.89 21.26 -20.44
C GLY A 441 3.04 22.16 -20.93
N GLU A 442 3.06 23.44 -20.53
CA GLU A 442 4.03 24.45 -21.00
C GLU A 442 5.48 23.98 -20.83
N PHE A 443 5.78 23.13 -19.82
CA PHE A 443 7.11 22.57 -19.57
C PHE A 443 7.16 21.05 -19.64
N SER A 444 6.45 20.43 -20.60
CA SER A 444 6.49 18.98 -20.76
C SER A 444 7.91 18.46 -21.00
N ALA A 445 8.29 17.40 -20.29
CA ALA A 445 9.56 16.70 -20.53
C ALA A 445 9.63 16.04 -21.93
N THR A 446 8.47 15.88 -22.61
CA THR A 446 8.38 15.36 -23.98
C THR A 446 8.35 16.46 -25.04
N ALA A 447 8.32 17.74 -24.63
CA ALA A 447 8.39 18.84 -25.59
C ALA A 447 9.77 18.82 -26.27
N THR A 448 9.76 18.82 -27.60
CA THR A 448 10.98 18.81 -28.41
C THR A 448 11.12 20.13 -29.15
N ARG A 449 12.36 20.53 -29.36
CA ARG A 449 12.74 21.58 -30.31
C ARG A 449 12.58 21.07 -31.74
N ALA A 450 12.69 21.98 -32.70
CA ALA A 450 12.63 21.65 -34.13
C ALA A 450 13.71 20.63 -34.58
N ASP A 451 14.79 20.46 -33.82
CA ASP A 451 15.85 19.48 -34.06
C ASP A 451 15.64 18.13 -33.36
N GLY A 452 14.47 17.92 -32.75
CA GLY A 452 14.10 16.67 -32.06
C GLY A 452 14.72 16.50 -30.68
N LEU A 453 15.53 17.45 -30.20
CA LEU A 453 16.09 17.42 -28.85
C LEU A 453 15.08 17.95 -27.81
N PRO A 454 15.17 17.50 -26.53
CA PRO A 454 14.28 18.00 -25.48
C PRO A 454 14.40 19.51 -25.31
N ARG A 455 13.28 20.23 -25.41
CA ARG A 455 13.25 21.68 -25.18
C ARG A 455 13.51 22.01 -23.71
N TYR A 456 12.90 21.25 -22.81
CA TYR A 456 12.96 21.50 -21.36
C TYR A 456 13.81 20.47 -20.64
N VAL A 457 14.91 20.93 -20.04
CA VAL A 457 15.80 20.09 -19.22
C VAL A 457 15.59 20.37 -17.75
N TRP A 458 15.32 19.30 -16.99
CA TRP A 458 15.07 19.35 -15.56
C TRP A 458 16.28 18.81 -14.79
N SER A 459 16.78 19.58 -13.82
CA SER A 459 17.90 19.16 -12.96
C SER A 459 17.58 19.47 -11.48
N PRO A 460 17.89 18.56 -10.53
CA PRO A 460 17.65 18.82 -9.12
C PRO A 460 18.54 19.96 -8.61
N VAL A 461 17.99 20.86 -7.80
CA VAL A 461 18.75 21.92 -7.11
C VAL A 461 19.39 21.31 -5.86
N ARG A 462 20.72 21.41 -5.71
CA ARG A 462 21.42 20.82 -4.57
C ARG A 462 21.37 21.73 -3.34
N PRO A 463 21.33 21.17 -2.11
CA PRO A 463 21.48 21.96 -0.89
C PRO A 463 22.81 22.72 -0.88
N GLY A 464 22.77 24.04 -0.70
CA GLY A 464 23.97 24.89 -0.65
C GLY A 464 24.35 25.61 -1.96
N GLU A 465 23.58 25.45 -3.04
CA GLU A 465 23.73 26.31 -4.22
C GLU A 465 23.45 27.78 -3.86
N ALA A 466 24.39 28.68 -4.19
CA ALA A 466 24.42 30.08 -3.72
C ALA A 466 23.17 30.90 -4.13
N ASP A 467 22.51 30.54 -5.22
CA ASP A 467 21.33 31.22 -5.76
C ASP A 467 20.00 30.50 -5.44
N ALA A 468 20.03 29.45 -4.60
CA ALA A 468 18.81 28.75 -4.22
C ALA A 468 17.89 29.68 -3.40
N PRO A 469 16.64 29.92 -3.85
CA PRO A 469 15.73 30.78 -3.11
C PRO A 469 15.47 30.20 -1.71
N SER A 470 15.36 31.07 -0.68
CA SER A 470 15.09 30.60 0.67
C SER A 470 13.76 29.82 0.72
N TYR A 471 13.72 28.79 1.58
CA TYR A 471 12.53 27.96 1.80
C TYR A 471 11.28 28.83 2.04
N LEU A 472 11.39 29.86 2.89
CA LEU A 472 10.33 30.81 3.16
C LEU A 472 9.78 31.49 1.89
N ARG A 473 10.64 32.02 1.02
CA ARG A 473 10.21 32.69 -0.23
C ARG A 473 9.48 31.72 -1.16
N LEU A 474 9.98 30.50 -1.27
CA LEU A 474 9.41 29.46 -2.13
C LEU A 474 8.03 29.02 -1.64
N ILE A 475 7.91 28.74 -0.36
CA ILE A 475 6.63 28.32 0.24
C ILE A 475 5.62 29.47 0.21
N ALA A 476 6.03 30.70 0.52
CA ALA A 476 5.17 31.87 0.41
C ALA A 476 4.62 32.05 -1.02
N HIS A 477 5.48 31.91 -2.04
CA HIS A 477 5.05 31.97 -3.44
C HIS A 477 4.04 30.85 -3.77
N ALA A 478 4.30 29.62 -3.32
CA ALA A 478 3.40 28.50 -3.52
C ALA A 478 2.04 28.69 -2.82
N ILE A 479 2.03 29.30 -1.63
CA ILE A 479 0.81 29.68 -0.89
C ILE A 479 -0.01 30.70 -1.68
N ASN A 480 0.61 31.81 -2.10
CA ASN A 480 -0.08 32.85 -2.85
C ASN A 480 -0.69 32.30 -4.16
N ARG A 481 0.08 31.48 -4.89
CA ARG A 481 -0.42 30.81 -6.11
C ARG A 481 -1.60 29.89 -5.80
N ARG A 482 -1.54 29.13 -4.70
CA ARG A 482 -2.61 28.22 -4.28
C ARG A 482 -3.88 28.96 -3.87
N GLN A 483 -3.76 30.09 -3.17
CA GLN A 483 -4.89 30.94 -2.79
C GLN A 483 -5.56 31.53 -4.04
N ALA A 484 -4.78 32.10 -4.96
CA ALA A 484 -5.28 32.63 -6.22
C ALA A 484 -6.05 31.57 -7.03
N TRP A 485 -5.48 30.36 -7.20
CA TRP A 485 -6.16 29.26 -7.89
C TRP A 485 -7.46 28.82 -7.20
N ARG A 486 -7.48 28.78 -5.86
CA ARG A 486 -8.70 28.43 -5.11
C ARG A 486 -9.78 29.47 -5.32
N GLU A 487 -9.43 30.76 -5.23
CA GLU A 487 -10.36 31.87 -5.44
C GLU A 487 -10.92 31.87 -6.86
N GLN A 488 -10.07 31.68 -7.87
CA GLN A 488 -10.49 31.53 -9.27
C GLN A 488 -11.47 30.37 -9.45
N TYR A 489 -11.17 29.20 -8.89
CA TYR A 489 -12.02 28.02 -9.00
C TYR A 489 -13.36 28.17 -8.26
N GLU A 490 -13.39 28.76 -7.08
CA GLU A 490 -14.64 29.01 -6.36
C GLU A 490 -15.50 30.07 -7.05
N GLN A 491 -14.89 31.11 -7.63
CA GLN A 491 -15.60 32.09 -8.47
C GLN A 491 -16.19 31.42 -9.73
N ALA A 492 -15.43 30.53 -10.38
CA ALA A 492 -15.89 29.79 -11.54
C ALA A 492 -17.11 28.90 -11.22
N LYS A 493 -17.05 28.15 -10.12
CA LYS A 493 -18.19 27.35 -9.63
C LYS A 493 -19.43 28.19 -9.35
N GLN A 494 -19.26 29.39 -8.80
CA GLN A 494 -20.39 30.29 -8.55
C GLN A 494 -21.03 30.80 -9.85
N ARG A 495 -20.24 31.01 -10.91
CA ARG A 495 -20.71 31.45 -12.23
C ARG A 495 -21.38 30.35 -13.03
N ALA A 496 -20.84 29.13 -12.98
CA ALA A 496 -21.36 27.98 -13.73
C ALA A 496 -22.68 27.41 -13.15
N GLY A 497 -23.06 27.79 -11.92
CA GLY A 497 -24.20 27.21 -11.21
C GLY A 497 -23.84 25.87 -10.52
N PRO A 498 -24.76 25.28 -9.71
CA PRO A 498 -24.48 24.00 -9.07
C PRO A 498 -24.28 22.91 -10.14
N PRO A 499 -23.19 22.11 -10.08
CA PRO A 499 -23.01 21.01 -11.01
C PRO A 499 -24.14 19.98 -10.85
N ASP A 500 -24.61 19.43 -11.97
CA ASP A 500 -25.54 18.31 -11.97
C ASP A 500 -24.90 17.13 -11.20
N PRO A 501 -25.57 16.52 -10.20
CA PRO A 501 -25.02 15.43 -9.39
C PRO A 501 -24.60 14.18 -10.18
N ASN A 502 -24.88 14.11 -11.49
CA ASN A 502 -24.60 12.96 -12.36
C ASN A 502 -23.39 13.12 -13.29
N LEU A 503 -22.35 13.86 -12.92
CA LEU A 503 -21.06 13.78 -13.62
C LEU A 503 -20.25 12.56 -13.13
N SER A 504 -20.77 11.37 -13.45
CA SER A 504 -19.95 10.17 -13.53
C SER A 504 -18.96 10.37 -14.69
N ALA A 505 -17.68 10.04 -14.48
CA ALA A 505 -16.62 10.14 -15.47
C ALA A 505 -16.73 9.08 -16.61
N THR A 506 -17.96 8.78 -17.05
CA THR A 506 -18.30 7.80 -18.08
C THR A 506 -19.17 8.37 -19.20
N ILE A 507 -19.26 9.69 -19.37
CA ILE A 507 -19.88 10.24 -20.59
C ILE A 507 -18.84 10.15 -21.74
N PRO A 508 -19.03 9.31 -22.76
CA PRO A 508 -18.20 9.34 -23.96
C PRO A 508 -18.73 10.49 -24.81
N GLY A 509 -18.04 11.63 -24.84
CA GLY A 509 -18.53 12.78 -25.59
C GLY A 509 -17.74 14.06 -25.45
N ALA A 510 -16.43 14.03 -25.69
CA ALA A 510 -15.68 15.23 -26.09
C ALA A 510 -14.41 14.82 -26.86
N ALA A 511 -14.59 13.98 -27.88
CA ALA A 511 -13.61 13.79 -28.93
C ALA A 511 -14.21 14.31 -30.24
N THR A 512 -14.39 15.63 -30.32
CA THR A 512 -14.45 16.42 -31.57
C THR A 512 -14.72 17.87 -31.19
N ALA A 513 -13.67 18.70 -31.13
CA ALA A 513 -13.62 20.03 -31.74
C ALA A 513 -12.37 20.79 -31.27
N ALA A 514 -11.48 21.04 -32.23
CA ALA A 514 -10.35 21.99 -32.27
C ALA A 514 -9.18 21.75 -31.30
#